data_AF-A0A851DWX2-F1
#
_entry.id   AF-A0A851DWX2-F1
#
_cell.length_a   1.000
_cell.length_b   1.000
_cell.length_c   1.000
_cell.angle_alpha   90.00
_cell.angle_beta   90.00
_cell.angle_gamma   90.00
#
_symmetry.space_group_name_H-M   'P 1'
#
loop_
_entity.id
_entity.type
_entity.pdbx_description
1 polymer ?
#
loop_
_entity_poly.entity_id
_entity_poly.type
_entity_poly.pdbx_seq_one_letter_code
_entity_poly.pdbx_strand_id
1 'polypeptide(L)'
;LEILVTILNENDNSPVFAQTNLTRDVPEDTKVDTAIVAREELSATDADLDTIYYELTTTVQDTDGYFAIRGVNNPEIYLQKALDYDKFNSATLLLYARDRPVTSPEQAHTATATITIVIKQSDTRAPWFLPCSCLHNDTSVCISSPYSGRVNIAEMSTDPLLLEPGPIYAVDPDYTIRERIVYSIVGGNTDGVFSVDADTGNLTMNKIVTSPDSFLLQVMATQVNSVRKYSVATVEIKVISKSDYPPYFEKGVYNGTVFVGLPQRSFVYQAGDPSTPLVITAMDKDFPDV
;
A
#
# COMPACT_ATOMS: atom_id res chain seq x y z
N LEU A 1 15.17 80.19 -23.77
CA LEU A 1 16.17 79.12 -23.63
C LEU A 1 15.44 77.94 -23.01
N GLU A 2 15.29 76.85 -23.75
CA GLU A 2 14.78 75.60 -23.19
C GLU A 2 15.96 74.74 -22.79
N ILE A 3 15.93 74.22 -21.56
CA ILE A 3 16.91 73.26 -21.06
C ILE A 3 16.17 71.93 -20.99
N LEU A 4 16.62 70.97 -21.80
CA LEU A 4 16.15 69.59 -21.75
C LEU A 4 17.09 68.80 -20.83
N VAL A 5 16.54 68.22 -19.77
CA VAL A 5 17.24 67.31 -18.87
C VAL A 5 16.67 65.91 -19.06
N THR A 6 17.51 64.96 -19.44
CA THR A 6 17.17 63.53 -19.57
C THR A 6 17.86 62.75 -18.47
N ILE A 7 17.07 62.02 -17.67
CA ILE A 7 17.59 61.09 -16.67
C ILE A 7 17.76 59.73 -17.35
N LEU A 8 18.95 59.14 -17.22
CA LEU A 8 19.25 57.81 -17.72
C LEU A 8 19.00 56.79 -16.62
N ASN A 9 18.47 55.63 -17.02
CA ASN A 9 18.29 54.49 -16.13
C ASN A 9 19.64 53.79 -15.93
N GLU A 10 20.00 53.50 -14.68
CA GLU A 10 21.16 52.73 -14.30
C GLU A 10 20.67 51.47 -13.59
N ASN A 11 21.36 50.33 -13.76
CA ASN A 11 20.98 49.07 -13.11
C ASN A 11 21.49 49.05 -11.66
N ASP A 12 20.80 49.73 -10.76
CA ASP A 12 21.15 49.91 -9.34
C ASP A 12 20.15 49.29 -8.36
N ASN A 13 19.06 48.72 -8.86
CA ASN A 13 18.06 47.97 -8.11
C ASN A 13 18.20 46.46 -8.37
N SER A 14 17.74 45.66 -7.41
CA SER A 14 17.72 44.21 -7.52
C SER A 14 16.31 43.73 -7.82
N PRO A 15 16.14 42.57 -8.49
CA PRO A 15 14.82 41.97 -8.65
C PRO A 15 14.18 41.70 -7.28
N VAL A 16 12.86 41.86 -7.16
CA VAL A 16 12.11 41.61 -5.92
C VAL A 16 10.90 40.74 -6.21
N PHE A 17 10.76 39.63 -5.50
CA PHE A 17 9.54 38.81 -5.52
C PHE A 17 8.48 39.42 -4.61
N ALA A 18 7.21 39.39 -5.04
CA ALA A 18 6.08 39.79 -4.19
C ALA A 18 5.96 38.91 -2.93
N GLN A 19 6.35 37.63 -3.05
CA GLN A 19 6.36 36.66 -1.95
C GLN A 19 7.63 35.79 -2.05
N THR A 20 8.38 35.72 -0.95
CA THR A 20 9.66 34.98 -0.89
C THR A 20 9.51 33.55 -0.36
N ASN A 21 8.35 33.19 0.19
CA ASN A 21 8.05 31.85 0.68
C ASN A 21 6.64 31.46 0.26
N LEU A 22 6.50 30.45 -0.59
CA LEU A 22 5.21 29.95 -1.07
C LEU A 22 5.08 28.47 -0.72
N THR A 23 3.89 28.07 -0.27
CA THR A 23 3.56 26.65 -0.08
C THR A 23 2.44 26.26 -1.02
N ARG A 24 2.57 25.11 -1.69
CA ARG A 24 1.56 24.59 -2.60
C ARG A 24 1.30 23.11 -2.32
N ASP A 25 0.05 22.78 -2.08
CA ASP A 25 -0.42 21.40 -1.97
C ASP A 25 -0.69 20.84 -3.38
N VAL A 26 -0.11 19.69 -3.70
CA VAL A 26 -0.22 19.05 -5.02
C VAL A 26 -0.62 17.57 -4.86
N PRO A 27 -1.78 17.15 -5.37
CA PRO A 27 -2.16 15.74 -5.41
C PRO A 27 -1.15 14.90 -6.21
N GLU A 28 -0.79 13.71 -5.72
CA GLU A 28 0.16 12.84 -6.43
C GLU A 28 -0.35 12.38 -7.81
N ASP A 29 -1.67 12.33 -8.01
CA ASP A 29 -2.29 11.98 -9.30
C ASP A 29 -2.31 13.15 -10.32
N THR A 30 -1.69 14.28 -9.96
CA THR A 30 -1.53 15.42 -10.86
C THR A 30 -0.82 14.99 -12.14
N LYS A 31 -1.43 15.31 -13.28
CA LYS A 31 -0.89 14.92 -14.60
C LYS A 31 0.43 15.65 -14.88
N VAL A 32 1.35 14.95 -15.53
CA VAL A 32 2.55 15.55 -16.11
C VAL A 32 2.15 16.69 -17.06
N ASP A 33 3.00 17.70 -17.14
CA ASP A 33 2.84 18.97 -17.86
C ASP A 33 1.82 19.96 -17.27
N THR A 34 1.21 19.63 -16.13
CA THR A 34 0.31 20.54 -15.40
C THR A 34 1.11 21.68 -14.76
N ALA A 35 0.61 22.92 -14.88
CA ALA A 35 1.14 24.08 -14.18
C ALA A 35 0.81 23.98 -12.68
N ILE A 36 1.83 24.01 -11.83
CA ILE A 36 1.74 23.87 -10.37
C ILE A 36 1.64 25.24 -9.69
N VAL A 37 2.45 26.20 -10.15
CA VAL A 37 2.41 27.58 -9.67
C VAL A 37 2.40 28.51 -10.87
N ALA A 38 1.44 29.43 -10.89
CA ALA A 38 1.23 30.34 -11.99
C ALA A 38 2.36 31.38 -12.11
N ARG A 39 2.56 31.91 -13.31
CA ARG A 39 3.59 32.91 -13.61
C ARG A 39 3.46 34.15 -12.72
N GLU A 40 2.25 34.61 -12.47
CA GLU A 40 1.97 35.87 -11.78
C GLU A 40 2.40 35.82 -10.32
N GLU A 41 2.32 34.65 -9.70
CA GLU A 41 2.74 34.42 -8.31
C GLU A 41 4.26 34.37 -8.16
N LEU A 42 4.97 34.06 -9.24
CA LEU A 42 6.42 33.85 -9.26
C LEU A 42 7.20 34.95 -9.99
N SER A 43 6.51 35.91 -10.60
CA SER A 43 7.19 36.99 -11.32
C SER A 43 7.80 37.97 -10.31
N ALA A 44 9.11 38.12 -10.35
CA ALA A 44 9.80 39.22 -9.70
C ALA A 44 9.63 40.51 -10.52
N THR A 45 9.76 41.64 -9.84
CA THR A 45 9.76 42.99 -10.43
C THR A 45 11.11 43.65 -10.18
N ASP A 46 11.59 44.41 -11.16
CA ASP A 46 12.78 45.24 -11.03
C ASP A 46 12.39 46.71 -11.24
N ALA A 47 12.91 47.61 -10.40
CA ALA A 47 12.63 49.04 -10.49
C ALA A 47 13.31 49.68 -11.70
N ASP A 48 14.38 49.07 -12.20
CA ASP A 48 15.14 49.50 -13.38
C ASP A 48 14.47 49.04 -14.68
N LEU A 49 13.36 48.30 -14.57
CA LEU A 49 12.60 47.72 -15.69
C LEU A 49 13.42 46.74 -16.55
N ASP A 50 14.46 46.16 -15.96
CA ASP A 50 15.29 45.13 -16.58
C ASP A 50 14.51 43.84 -16.87
N THR A 51 15.02 43.09 -17.85
CA THR A 51 14.47 41.78 -18.18
C THR A 51 14.97 40.74 -17.18
N ILE A 52 14.06 40.15 -16.41
CA ILE A 52 14.42 39.17 -15.38
C ILE A 52 14.53 37.76 -15.97
N TYR A 53 15.63 37.09 -15.62
CA TYR A 53 15.94 35.70 -15.94
C TYR A 53 15.79 34.82 -14.71
N TYR A 54 15.15 33.67 -14.86
CA TYR A 54 14.82 32.74 -13.80
C TYR A 54 15.56 31.41 -13.93
N GLU A 55 15.93 30.85 -12.80
CA GLU A 55 16.54 29.52 -12.66
C GLU A 55 15.92 28.80 -11.46
N LEU A 56 15.59 27.52 -11.61
CA LEU A 56 14.96 26.70 -10.58
C LEU A 56 15.91 25.58 -10.16
N THR A 57 16.13 25.44 -8.85
CA THR A 57 16.86 24.30 -8.29
C THR A 57 16.04 23.62 -7.18
N THR A 58 16.38 22.37 -6.92
CA THR A 58 15.79 21.50 -5.89
C THR A 58 16.80 21.30 -4.77
N THR A 59 16.36 21.31 -3.52
CA THR A 59 17.25 21.07 -2.36
C THR A 59 17.08 19.70 -1.72
N VAL A 60 15.97 19.02 -2.00
CA VAL A 60 15.64 17.71 -1.44
C VAL A 60 16.17 16.61 -2.36
N GLN A 61 16.90 15.66 -1.78
CA GLN A 61 17.44 14.51 -2.52
C GLN A 61 16.30 13.75 -3.24
N ASP A 62 16.59 13.22 -4.44
CA ASP A 62 15.67 12.43 -5.27
C ASP A 62 14.43 13.20 -5.81
N THR A 63 14.35 14.52 -5.60
CA THR A 63 13.30 15.38 -6.19
C THR A 63 13.73 16.07 -7.50
N ASP A 64 14.93 15.77 -7.97
CA ASP A 64 15.51 16.37 -9.18
C ASP A 64 14.73 15.98 -10.45
N GLY A 65 14.39 16.99 -11.24
CA GLY A 65 13.69 16.84 -12.52
C GLY A 65 12.21 16.45 -12.41
N TYR A 66 11.59 16.60 -11.24
CA TYR A 66 10.12 16.53 -11.12
C TYR A 66 9.46 17.87 -11.48
N PHE A 67 10.13 18.98 -11.23
CA PHE A 67 9.59 20.33 -11.46
C PHE A 67 10.55 21.13 -12.35
N ALA A 68 10.00 21.95 -13.23
CA ALA A 68 10.76 22.89 -14.04
C ALA A 68 9.96 24.17 -14.29
N ILE A 69 10.67 25.23 -14.66
CA ILE A 69 10.05 26.46 -15.16
C ILE A 69 9.80 26.37 -16.66
N ARG A 70 8.72 27.00 -17.14
CA ARG A 70 8.36 27.02 -18.57
C ARG A 70 9.44 27.65 -19.45
N GLY A 71 10.21 28.59 -18.90
CA GLY A 71 11.39 29.12 -19.56
C GLY A 71 12.10 30.17 -18.73
N VAL A 72 13.26 30.60 -19.21
CA VAL A 72 14.13 31.56 -18.51
C VAL A 72 13.45 32.91 -18.21
N ASN A 73 12.39 33.30 -18.94
CA ASN A 73 11.64 34.54 -18.68
C ASN A 73 10.17 34.24 -18.34
N ASN A 74 9.84 32.98 -18.11
CA ASN A 74 8.51 32.52 -17.71
C ASN A 74 8.66 31.58 -16.50
N PRO A 75 8.58 32.14 -15.27
CA PRO A 75 8.81 31.38 -14.05
C PRO A 75 7.67 30.43 -13.68
N GLU A 76 6.62 30.27 -14.50
CA GLU A 76 5.57 29.27 -14.25
C GLU A 76 6.21 27.89 -14.03
N ILE A 77 5.98 27.31 -12.85
CA ILE A 77 6.49 25.99 -12.49
C ILE A 77 5.47 24.95 -12.94
N TYR A 78 5.93 23.94 -13.66
CA TYR A 78 5.12 22.81 -14.12
C TYR A 78 5.75 21.47 -13.73
N LEU A 79 4.91 20.43 -13.69
CA LEU A 79 5.30 19.08 -13.34
C LEU A 79 5.87 18.32 -14.56
N GLN A 80 7.05 17.71 -14.43
CA GLN A 80 7.74 16.96 -15.49
C GLN A 80 7.65 15.44 -15.34
N LYS A 81 7.40 14.92 -14.14
CA LYS A 81 7.33 13.49 -13.84
C LYS A 81 6.14 13.19 -12.95
N ALA A 82 5.57 12.00 -13.06
CA ALA A 82 4.50 11.55 -12.18
C ALA A 82 5.00 11.54 -10.73
N LEU A 83 4.20 12.11 -9.82
CA LEU A 83 4.50 12.12 -8.39
C LEU A 83 4.21 10.74 -7.79
N ASP A 84 4.86 10.45 -6.67
CA ASP A 84 4.71 9.21 -5.92
C ASP A 84 4.86 9.55 -4.43
N TYR A 85 3.71 9.60 -3.74
CA TYR A 85 3.65 10.03 -2.34
C TYR A 85 4.45 9.10 -1.42
N ASP A 86 4.56 7.81 -1.75
CA ASP A 86 5.30 6.83 -0.96
C ASP A 86 6.83 6.99 -1.11
N LYS A 87 7.31 7.66 -2.18
CA LYS A 87 8.73 8.00 -2.36
C LYS A 87 9.14 9.28 -1.63
N PHE A 88 8.36 10.34 -1.77
CA PHE A 88 8.59 11.61 -1.09
C PHE A 88 7.28 12.39 -0.95
N ASN A 89 7.11 13.04 0.20
CA ASN A 89 5.88 13.78 0.54
C ASN A 89 6.06 15.31 0.47
N SER A 90 7.28 15.78 0.24
CA SER A 90 7.56 17.21 0.05
C SER A 90 8.78 17.43 -0.83
N ALA A 91 8.77 18.55 -1.56
CA ALA A 91 9.93 19.06 -2.29
C ALA A 91 10.09 20.55 -2.00
N THR A 92 11.34 21.00 -1.80
CA THR A 92 11.65 22.42 -1.65
C THR A 92 12.43 22.89 -2.86
N LEU A 93 11.88 23.90 -3.53
CA LEU A 93 12.43 24.51 -4.73
C LEU A 93 12.96 25.90 -4.39
N LEU A 94 14.11 26.25 -4.95
CA LEU A 94 14.67 27.60 -4.89
C LEU A 94 14.58 28.21 -6.29
N LEU A 95 13.79 29.28 -6.39
CA LEU A 95 13.65 30.07 -7.61
C LEU A 95 14.55 31.29 -7.50
N TYR A 96 15.56 31.37 -8.37
CA TYR A 96 16.45 32.50 -8.49
C TYR A 96 15.96 33.43 -9.60
N ALA A 97 15.89 34.73 -9.31
CA ALA A 97 15.68 35.79 -10.29
C ALA A 97 16.97 36.59 -10.45
N ARG A 98 17.32 36.96 -11.69
CA ARG A 98 18.49 37.78 -12.02
C ARG A 98 18.10 38.84 -13.05
N ASP A 99 18.60 40.06 -12.88
CA ASP A 99 18.39 41.21 -13.79
C ASP A 99 19.11 41.07 -15.14
N ARG A 100 20.09 40.16 -15.21
CA ARG A 100 20.96 39.96 -16.37
C ARG A 100 21.08 38.48 -16.72
N PRO A 101 21.31 38.16 -18.01
CA PRO A 101 21.52 36.78 -18.42
C PRO A 101 22.81 36.25 -17.80
N VAL A 102 22.86 34.94 -17.55
CA VAL A 102 24.03 34.25 -16.96
C VAL A 102 25.32 34.46 -17.77
N THR A 103 25.20 34.75 -19.07
CA THR A 103 26.33 35.01 -19.97
C THR A 103 26.84 36.45 -19.93
N SER A 104 26.21 37.35 -19.17
CA SER A 104 26.64 38.74 -19.08
C SER A 104 28.00 38.83 -18.37
N PRO A 105 28.96 39.62 -18.91
CA PRO A 105 30.23 39.88 -18.22
C PRO A 105 30.08 40.83 -17.02
N GLU A 106 28.95 41.52 -16.91
CA GLU A 106 28.69 42.47 -15.83
C GLU A 106 28.01 41.78 -14.64
N GLN A 107 28.23 42.31 -13.43
CA GLN A 107 27.63 41.75 -12.22
C GLN A 107 26.10 41.86 -12.27
N ALA A 108 25.43 40.73 -12.02
CA ALA A 108 23.97 40.65 -11.96
C ALA A 108 23.48 40.81 -10.53
N HIS A 109 22.42 41.58 -10.32
CA HIS A 109 21.67 41.55 -9.07
C HIS A 109 20.70 40.38 -9.05
N THR A 110 20.47 39.82 -7.87
CA THR A 110 19.72 38.57 -7.72
C THR A 110 18.77 38.59 -6.55
N ALA A 111 17.66 37.88 -6.67
CA ALA A 111 16.78 37.53 -5.57
C ALA A 111 16.42 36.05 -5.59
N THR A 112 15.99 35.53 -4.45
CA THR A 112 15.62 34.13 -4.27
C THR A 112 14.26 34.03 -3.59
N ALA A 113 13.41 33.16 -4.10
CA ALA A 113 12.18 32.71 -3.44
C ALA A 113 12.25 31.21 -3.15
N THR A 114 11.67 30.81 -2.03
CA THR A 114 11.55 29.40 -1.62
C THR A 114 10.12 28.94 -1.87
N ILE A 115 9.96 27.83 -2.60
CA ILE A 115 8.67 27.22 -2.88
C ILE A 115 8.66 25.81 -2.26
N THR A 116 7.77 25.58 -1.31
CA THR A 116 7.54 24.27 -0.72
C THR A 116 6.35 23.61 -1.40
N ILE A 117 6.61 22.53 -2.11
CA ILE A 117 5.57 21.66 -2.68
C ILE A 117 5.28 20.55 -1.67
N VAL A 118 4.04 20.46 -1.20
CA VAL A 118 3.56 19.40 -0.32
C VAL A 118 2.74 18.44 -1.15
N ILE A 119 3.22 17.20 -1.29
CA ILE A 119 2.51 16.19 -2.06
C ILE A 119 1.39 15.64 -1.18
N LYS A 120 0.18 15.53 -1.74
CA LYS A 120 -0.97 14.91 -1.08
C LYS A 120 -1.23 13.57 -1.70
N GLN A 121 -1.38 12.55 -0.86
CA GLN A 121 -1.79 11.24 -1.32
C GLN A 121 -3.16 11.36 -2.00
N SER A 122 -3.30 10.70 -3.15
CA SER A 122 -4.52 10.66 -3.93
C SER A 122 -5.04 9.24 -3.94
N ASP A 123 -6.36 9.12 -4.02
CA ASP A 123 -7.03 7.82 -3.99
C ASP A 123 -6.77 7.17 -5.37
N THR A 124 -5.70 6.38 -5.48
CA THR A 124 -5.21 5.79 -6.74
C THR A 124 -5.06 4.28 -6.64
N ARG A 125 -5.03 3.74 -5.43
CA ARG A 125 -4.92 2.32 -5.14
C ARG A 125 -6.28 1.76 -4.74
N ALA A 126 -6.33 0.44 -4.69
CA ALA A 126 -7.51 -0.31 -4.26
C ALA A 126 -7.19 -1.04 -2.95
N PRO A 127 -8.21 -1.43 -2.16
CA PRO A 127 -7.99 -2.18 -0.93
C PRO A 127 -7.20 -3.47 -1.15
N TRP A 128 -6.39 -3.89 -0.18
CA TRP A 128 -5.69 -5.18 -0.17
C TRP A 128 -6.09 -6.00 1.04
N PHE A 129 -6.26 -7.31 0.85
CA PHE A 129 -6.48 -8.25 1.94
C PHE A 129 -5.17 -8.58 2.67
N LEU A 130 -5.21 -8.74 4.00
CA LEU A 130 -4.06 -9.04 4.84
C LEU A 130 -4.14 -10.44 5.48
N PRO A 131 -3.01 -11.15 5.63
CA PRO A 131 -1.67 -10.77 5.18
C PRO A 131 -1.49 -10.94 3.67
N CYS A 132 -0.70 -10.07 3.07
CA CYS A 132 -0.32 -10.14 1.65
C CYS A 132 1.18 -9.91 1.48
N SER A 133 1.70 -10.31 0.32
CA SER A 133 3.07 -10.03 -0.09
C SER A 133 3.09 -9.11 -1.30
N CYS A 134 3.88 -8.04 -1.22
CA CYS A 134 4.13 -7.18 -2.38
C CYS A 134 5.09 -7.87 -3.35
N LEU A 135 4.83 -7.72 -4.65
CA LEU A 135 5.69 -8.28 -5.69
C LEU A 135 6.92 -7.38 -5.90
N HIS A 136 8.09 -7.84 -5.48
CA HIS A 136 9.44 -7.42 -5.91
C HIS A 136 9.66 -5.89 -6.12
N ASN A 137 10.25 -5.20 -5.13
CA ASN A 137 10.57 -3.74 -5.13
C ASN A 137 9.43 -2.76 -5.48
N ASP A 138 8.28 -3.24 -5.97
CA ASP A 138 7.09 -2.46 -6.28
C ASP A 138 6.05 -2.69 -5.18
N THR A 139 5.85 -1.67 -4.35
CA THR A 139 4.85 -1.68 -3.27
C THR A 139 3.45 -1.32 -3.77
N SER A 140 3.24 -1.17 -5.08
CA SER A 140 1.96 -0.75 -5.64
C SER A 140 0.90 -1.86 -5.66
N VAL A 141 1.30 -3.13 -5.57
CA VAL A 141 0.39 -4.28 -5.64
C VAL A 141 0.78 -5.33 -4.59
N CYS A 142 -0.21 -5.74 -3.79
CA CYS A 142 -0.05 -6.77 -2.77
C CYS A 142 -0.99 -7.94 -3.03
N ILE A 143 -0.49 -9.17 -2.98
CA ILE A 143 -1.26 -10.38 -3.25
C ILE A 143 -1.42 -11.16 -1.94
N SER A 144 -2.67 -11.38 -1.52
CA SER A 144 -2.99 -12.21 -0.36
C SER A 144 -2.95 -13.70 -0.71
N SER A 145 -2.42 -14.52 0.20
CA SER A 145 -2.65 -15.96 0.15
C SER A 145 -4.13 -16.27 0.41
N PRO A 146 -4.66 -17.43 -0.05
CA PRO A 146 -6.02 -17.83 0.25
C PRO A 146 -6.25 -17.97 1.77
N TYR A 147 -7.41 -17.54 2.24
CA TYR A 147 -7.87 -17.85 3.58
C TYR A 147 -8.42 -19.28 3.63
N SER A 148 -8.31 -19.94 4.76
CA SER A 148 -8.83 -21.30 4.96
C SER A 148 -9.66 -21.39 6.23
N GLY A 149 -10.83 -21.99 6.15
CA GLY A 149 -11.74 -22.25 7.26
C GLY A 149 -12.26 -23.67 7.26
N ARG A 150 -12.92 -24.05 8.35
CA ARG A 150 -13.57 -25.36 8.49
C ARG A 150 -14.97 -25.22 9.06
N VAL A 151 -15.88 -26.07 8.60
CA VAL A 151 -17.23 -26.19 9.16
C VAL A 151 -17.60 -27.66 9.29
N ASN A 152 -18.40 -27.98 10.31
CA ASN A 152 -18.94 -29.31 10.48
C ASN A 152 -20.16 -29.50 9.57
N ILE A 153 -20.25 -30.67 8.93
CA ILE A 153 -21.43 -31.05 8.18
C ILE A 153 -22.66 -31.17 9.09
N ALA A 154 -23.84 -30.80 8.58
CA ALA A 154 -25.12 -30.81 9.28
C ALA A 154 -25.20 -29.96 10.56
N GLU A 155 -24.18 -29.14 10.85
CA GLU A 155 -24.17 -28.18 11.95
C GLU A 155 -24.12 -26.75 11.41
N MET A 156 -24.59 -25.82 12.24
CA MET A 156 -24.57 -24.39 11.94
C MET A 156 -23.88 -23.66 13.09
N SER A 157 -22.80 -22.96 12.79
CA SER A 157 -22.18 -22.02 13.73
C SER A 157 -22.92 -20.69 13.73
N THR A 158 -23.24 -20.17 14.91
CA THR A 158 -23.75 -18.80 15.08
C THR A 158 -22.63 -17.78 15.21
N ASP A 159 -21.45 -18.22 15.64
CA ASP A 159 -20.28 -17.38 15.79
C ASP A 159 -19.53 -17.23 14.45
N PRO A 160 -18.80 -16.11 14.24
CA PRO A 160 -17.93 -15.94 13.09
C PRO A 160 -16.96 -17.12 12.93
N LEU A 161 -16.78 -17.55 11.69
CA LEU A 161 -15.87 -18.64 11.36
C LEU A 161 -14.43 -18.24 11.66
N LEU A 162 -13.70 -19.17 12.29
CA LEU A 162 -12.27 -19.04 12.50
C LEU A 162 -11.54 -19.38 11.20
N LEU A 163 -10.78 -18.43 10.70
CA LEU A 163 -10.03 -18.53 9.45
C LEU A 163 -8.52 -18.44 9.73
N GLU A 164 -7.76 -19.15 8.91
CA GLU A 164 -6.30 -19.03 8.83
C GLU A 164 -5.93 -18.26 7.55
N PRO A 165 -4.91 -17.37 7.59
CA PRO A 165 -4.02 -17.07 8.72
C PRO A 165 -4.62 -16.10 9.76
N GLY A 166 -5.83 -15.60 9.53
CA GLY A 166 -6.54 -14.69 10.42
C GLY A 166 -7.93 -14.36 9.85
N PRO A 167 -8.68 -13.43 10.48
CA PRO A 167 -9.96 -12.99 9.96
C PRO A 167 -9.78 -12.33 8.58
N ILE A 168 -10.86 -12.34 7.80
CA ILE A 168 -10.91 -11.55 6.56
C ILE A 168 -10.75 -10.09 6.95
N TYR A 169 -9.70 -9.47 6.44
CA TYR A 169 -9.37 -8.10 6.75
C TYR A 169 -8.69 -7.46 5.55
N ALA A 170 -9.15 -6.27 5.18
CA ALA A 170 -8.61 -5.52 4.06
C ALA A 170 -8.30 -4.09 4.48
N VAL A 171 -7.25 -3.52 3.91
CA VAL A 171 -6.78 -2.17 4.18
C VAL A 171 -6.62 -1.42 2.87
N ASP A 172 -6.88 -0.11 2.90
CA ASP A 172 -6.56 0.73 1.76
C ASP A 172 -5.12 1.24 1.88
N PRO A 173 -4.28 1.05 0.84
CA PRO A 173 -2.93 1.60 0.81
C PRO A 173 -2.90 3.15 0.83
N ASP A 174 -3.96 3.82 0.39
CA ASP A 174 -4.09 5.28 0.43
C ASP A 174 -4.53 5.76 1.82
N TYR A 175 -3.67 5.46 2.80
CA TYR A 175 -3.96 5.52 4.24
C TYR A 175 -4.32 6.92 4.77
N THR A 176 -3.98 7.99 4.05
CA THR A 176 -4.41 9.34 4.45
C THR A 176 -5.87 9.64 4.12
N ILE A 177 -6.48 8.88 3.20
CA ILE A 177 -7.83 9.15 2.66
C ILE A 177 -8.92 8.44 3.47
N ARG A 178 -8.58 7.37 4.21
CA ARG A 178 -9.45 6.65 5.17
C ARG A 178 -10.86 6.38 4.64
N GLU A 179 -10.96 6.05 3.36
CA GLU A 179 -12.24 5.70 2.74
C GLU A 179 -12.76 4.39 3.35
N ARG A 180 -14.10 4.29 3.51
CA ARG A 180 -14.69 3.09 4.10
C ARG A 180 -14.63 1.92 3.11
N ILE A 181 -14.18 0.77 3.59
CA ILE A 181 -14.17 -0.50 2.85
C ILE A 181 -15.39 -1.32 3.25
N VAL A 182 -16.08 -1.90 2.27
CA VAL A 182 -17.20 -2.82 2.49
C VAL A 182 -16.95 -4.19 1.88
N TYR A 183 -17.35 -5.23 2.59
CA TYR A 183 -17.17 -6.63 2.20
C TYR A 183 -18.43 -7.24 1.57
N SER A 184 -18.25 -8.12 0.59
CA SER A 184 -19.34 -8.92 0.01
C SER A 184 -18.85 -10.25 -0.53
N ILE A 185 -19.71 -11.28 -0.59
CA ILE A 185 -19.39 -12.54 -1.27
C ILE A 185 -19.91 -12.44 -2.70
N VAL A 186 -19.00 -12.54 -3.68
CA VAL A 186 -19.32 -12.37 -5.11
C VAL A 186 -19.29 -13.68 -5.89
N GLY A 187 -18.81 -14.77 -5.30
CA GLY A 187 -18.72 -16.07 -5.95
C GLY A 187 -18.51 -17.23 -4.97
N GLY A 188 -18.78 -18.45 -5.43
CA GLY A 188 -18.51 -19.70 -4.70
C GLY A 188 -19.48 -20.05 -3.57
N ASN A 189 -20.44 -19.16 -3.25
CA ASN A 189 -21.40 -19.36 -2.17
C ASN A 189 -22.66 -20.08 -2.65
N THR A 190 -22.52 -21.36 -3.02
CA THR A 190 -23.64 -22.20 -3.45
C THR A 190 -24.74 -22.19 -2.39
N ASP A 191 -25.99 -22.05 -2.83
CA ASP A 191 -27.20 -21.97 -1.98
C ASP A 191 -27.23 -20.85 -0.91
N GLY A 192 -26.28 -19.91 -0.94
CA GLY A 192 -26.20 -18.82 0.03
C GLY A 192 -25.95 -19.31 1.45
N VAL A 193 -25.14 -20.37 1.59
CA VAL A 193 -24.81 -20.98 2.89
C VAL A 193 -24.08 -20.02 3.80
N PHE A 194 -23.22 -19.16 3.26
CA PHE A 194 -22.41 -18.22 4.02
C PHE A 194 -22.90 -16.77 3.86
N SER A 195 -22.59 -15.93 4.84
CA SER A 195 -22.70 -14.47 4.75
C SER A 195 -21.42 -13.83 5.25
N VAL A 196 -21.09 -12.66 4.70
CA VAL A 196 -20.02 -11.82 5.22
C VAL A 196 -20.63 -10.53 5.74
N ASP A 197 -20.23 -10.12 6.94
CA ASP A 197 -20.61 -8.83 7.48
C ASP A 197 -19.89 -7.71 6.71
N ALA A 198 -20.65 -6.72 6.26
CA ALA A 198 -20.17 -5.72 5.31
C ALA A 198 -19.12 -4.78 5.90
N ASP A 199 -19.08 -4.58 7.22
CA ASP A 199 -18.16 -3.63 7.87
C ASP A 199 -16.99 -4.33 8.55
N THR A 200 -17.19 -5.54 9.08
CA THR A 200 -16.19 -6.28 9.86
C THR A 200 -15.48 -7.38 9.07
N GLY A 201 -16.04 -7.81 7.93
CA GLY A 201 -15.51 -8.96 7.18
C GLY A 201 -15.77 -10.31 7.85
N ASN A 202 -16.49 -10.35 8.97
CA ASN A 202 -16.80 -11.60 9.66
C ASN A 202 -17.64 -12.51 8.78
N LEU A 203 -17.13 -13.72 8.53
CA LEU A 203 -17.82 -14.74 7.74
C LEU A 203 -18.64 -15.63 8.68
N THR A 204 -19.93 -15.77 8.43
CA THR A 204 -20.88 -16.57 9.22
C THR A 204 -21.66 -17.53 8.33
N MET A 205 -22.35 -18.49 8.96
CA MET A 205 -23.26 -19.41 8.27
C MET A 205 -24.70 -18.92 8.38
N ASN A 206 -25.44 -19.02 7.28
CA ASN A 206 -26.89 -18.84 7.20
C ASN A 206 -27.66 -20.16 7.15
N LYS A 207 -27.00 -21.23 6.72
CA LYS A 207 -27.58 -22.57 6.54
C LYS A 207 -26.59 -23.64 6.97
N ILE A 208 -27.12 -24.81 7.32
CA ILE A 208 -26.31 -26.02 7.48
C ILE A 208 -25.75 -26.48 6.13
N VAL A 209 -24.57 -27.09 6.16
CA VAL A 209 -24.00 -27.77 5.00
C VAL A 209 -24.48 -29.22 4.95
N THR A 210 -24.89 -29.70 3.78
CA THR A 210 -25.41 -31.07 3.60
C THR A 210 -24.55 -31.96 2.70
N SER A 211 -23.51 -31.42 2.07
CA SER A 211 -22.55 -32.16 1.23
C SER A 211 -21.14 -32.07 1.86
N PRO A 212 -20.30 -33.10 1.75
CA PRO A 212 -18.89 -33.02 2.16
C PRO A 212 -18.02 -32.15 1.24
N ASP A 213 -18.56 -31.59 0.15
CA ASP A 213 -17.81 -30.75 -0.79
C ASP A 213 -17.35 -29.44 -0.14
N SER A 214 -16.08 -29.09 -0.34
CA SER A 214 -15.54 -27.80 0.09
C SER A 214 -16.12 -26.63 -0.71
N PHE A 215 -16.19 -25.46 -0.08
CA PHE A 215 -16.54 -24.20 -0.76
C PHE A 215 -15.29 -23.41 -1.08
N LEU A 216 -15.28 -22.77 -2.25
CA LEU A 216 -14.26 -21.82 -2.65
C LEU A 216 -14.89 -20.45 -2.85
N LEU A 217 -15.03 -19.70 -1.76
CA LEU A 217 -15.69 -18.39 -1.77
C LEU A 217 -14.78 -17.33 -2.38
N GLN A 218 -15.38 -16.38 -3.09
CA GLN A 218 -14.73 -15.16 -3.54
C GLN A 218 -15.29 -13.99 -2.75
N VAL A 219 -14.49 -13.45 -1.83
CA VAL A 219 -14.86 -12.33 -0.97
C VAL A 219 -14.22 -11.06 -1.52
N MET A 220 -15.08 -10.08 -1.78
CA MET A 220 -14.75 -8.77 -2.33
C MET A 220 -14.61 -7.76 -1.20
N ALA A 221 -13.58 -6.92 -1.25
CA ALA A 221 -13.47 -5.70 -0.47
C ALA A 221 -13.47 -4.51 -1.44
N THR A 222 -14.38 -3.56 -1.28
CA THR A 222 -14.50 -2.39 -2.16
C THR A 222 -14.61 -1.10 -1.35
N GLN A 223 -14.01 -0.03 -1.85
CA GLN A 223 -14.27 1.31 -1.31
C GLN A 223 -15.71 1.74 -1.62
N VAL A 224 -16.34 2.47 -0.70
CA VAL A 224 -17.74 2.93 -0.85
C VAL A 224 -17.87 4.02 -1.90
N ASN A 225 -16.87 4.89 -2.03
CA ASN A 225 -16.86 5.99 -3.01
C ASN A 225 -16.68 5.51 -4.46
N SER A 226 -16.19 4.28 -4.69
CA SER A 226 -15.83 3.78 -6.02
C SER A 226 -15.91 2.25 -6.11
N VAL A 227 -16.89 1.77 -6.87
CA VAL A 227 -17.05 0.33 -7.19
C VAL A 227 -15.92 -0.24 -8.06
N ARG A 228 -15.03 0.62 -8.59
CA ARG A 228 -13.87 0.18 -9.40
C ARG A 228 -12.64 -0.08 -8.53
N LYS A 229 -12.68 0.32 -7.26
CA LYS A 229 -11.56 0.17 -6.32
C LYS A 229 -11.86 -0.96 -5.36
N TYR A 230 -11.53 -2.14 -5.83
CA TYR A 230 -11.80 -3.37 -5.14
C TYR A 230 -10.65 -4.37 -5.27
N SER A 231 -10.63 -5.33 -4.35
CA SER A 231 -9.86 -6.56 -4.49
C SER A 231 -10.69 -7.76 -4.09
N VAL A 232 -10.22 -8.94 -4.48
CA VAL A 232 -10.90 -10.22 -4.22
C VAL A 232 -9.94 -11.14 -3.52
N ALA A 233 -10.36 -11.69 -2.38
CA ALA A 233 -9.69 -12.79 -1.71
C ALA A 233 -10.47 -14.09 -1.92
N THR A 234 -9.73 -15.18 -1.98
CA THR A 234 -10.28 -16.53 -2.01
C THR A 234 -10.33 -17.10 -0.59
N VAL A 235 -11.46 -17.68 -0.21
CA VAL A 235 -11.64 -18.35 1.08
C VAL A 235 -12.06 -19.80 0.84
N GLU A 236 -11.18 -20.75 1.17
CA GLU A 236 -11.49 -22.18 1.10
C GLU A 236 -12.15 -22.61 2.42
N ILE A 237 -13.40 -23.06 2.38
CA ILE A 237 -14.09 -23.65 3.53
C ILE A 237 -14.15 -25.16 3.35
N LYS A 238 -13.41 -25.88 4.18
CA LYS A 238 -13.41 -27.35 4.19
C LYS A 238 -14.56 -27.86 5.06
N VAL A 239 -15.39 -28.69 4.46
CA VAL A 239 -16.47 -29.37 5.20
C VAL A 239 -15.88 -30.63 5.82
N ILE A 240 -15.97 -30.73 7.13
CA ILE A 240 -15.48 -31.87 7.89
C ILE A 240 -16.64 -32.55 8.61
N SER A 241 -16.52 -33.86 8.83
CA SER A 241 -17.36 -34.52 9.81
C SER A 241 -16.96 -34.04 11.19
N LYS A 242 -17.96 -33.83 12.05
CA LYS A 242 -17.70 -33.61 13.47
C LYS A 242 -16.95 -34.80 14.04
N SER A 243 -15.88 -34.54 14.80
CA SER A 243 -15.23 -35.53 15.64
C SER A 243 -15.82 -35.42 17.04
N ASP A 244 -16.44 -36.50 17.51
CA ASP A 244 -17.04 -36.57 18.83
C ASP A 244 -16.05 -37.05 19.90
N TYR A 245 -14.93 -37.68 19.49
CA TYR A 245 -13.94 -38.26 20.40
C TYR A 245 -12.50 -37.92 19.99
N PRO A 246 -11.64 -37.42 20.91
CA PRO A 246 -10.22 -37.24 20.60
C PRO A 246 -9.52 -38.61 20.49
N PRO A 247 -8.43 -38.70 19.70
CA PRO A 247 -7.64 -39.93 19.62
C PRO A 247 -6.97 -40.24 20.96
N TYR A 248 -6.87 -41.53 21.29
CA TYR A 248 -6.27 -42.01 22.53
C TYR A 248 -5.32 -43.18 22.28
N PHE A 249 -4.32 -43.33 23.14
CA PHE A 249 -3.44 -44.50 23.13
C PHE A 249 -4.08 -45.63 23.93
N GLU A 250 -4.03 -46.86 23.42
CA GLU A 250 -4.57 -48.04 24.11
C GLU A 250 -3.88 -48.31 25.45
N LYS A 251 -2.58 -48.02 25.54
CA LYS A 251 -1.76 -48.21 26.73
C LYS A 251 -1.21 -46.88 27.24
N GLY A 252 -1.15 -46.73 28.56
CA GLY A 252 -0.52 -45.56 29.20
C GLY A 252 1.01 -45.57 29.16
N VAL A 253 1.63 -46.73 28.95
CA VAL A 253 3.09 -46.90 28.88
C VAL A 253 3.45 -47.91 27.81
N TYR A 254 4.43 -47.57 26.97
CA TYR A 254 5.02 -48.46 25.96
C TYR A 254 6.51 -48.63 26.26
N ASN A 255 6.93 -49.87 26.54
CA ASN A 255 8.32 -50.17 26.88
C ASN A 255 9.06 -50.67 25.63
N GLY A 256 10.17 -50.02 25.31
CA GLY A 256 11.03 -50.39 24.20
C GLY A 256 12.49 -50.58 24.61
N THR A 257 13.23 -51.35 23.82
CA THR A 257 14.66 -51.61 23.98
C THR A 257 15.42 -51.26 22.71
N VAL A 258 16.66 -50.79 22.88
CA VAL A 258 17.58 -50.45 21.78
C VAL A 258 18.95 -51.06 22.06
N PHE A 259 19.69 -51.36 21.00
CA PHE A 259 21.08 -51.83 21.13
C PHE A 259 22.05 -50.66 21.20
N VAL A 260 23.09 -50.82 22.01
CA VAL A 260 24.19 -49.85 22.09
C VAL A 260 24.94 -49.81 20.76
N GLY A 261 25.27 -48.60 20.30
CA GLY A 261 26.03 -48.39 19.05
C GLY A 261 25.19 -48.29 17.78
N LEU A 262 23.86 -48.26 17.89
CA LEU A 262 22.99 -48.06 16.73
C LEU A 262 23.08 -46.60 16.20
N PRO A 263 23.03 -46.40 14.87
CA PRO A 263 22.99 -45.07 14.27
C PRO A 263 21.66 -44.35 14.54
N GLN A 264 21.63 -43.02 14.31
CA GLN A 264 20.39 -42.24 14.38
C GLN A 264 19.34 -42.79 13.40
N ARG A 265 18.05 -42.66 13.76
CA ARG A 265 16.88 -43.20 13.02
C ARG A 265 16.79 -44.73 12.99
N SER A 266 17.46 -45.42 13.92
CA SER A 266 17.26 -46.87 14.13
C SER A 266 15.94 -47.17 14.82
N PHE A 267 15.40 -48.37 14.57
CA PHE A 267 14.16 -48.83 15.21
C PHE A 267 14.35 -49.06 16.72
N VAL A 268 13.30 -48.76 17.47
CA VAL A 268 13.11 -49.22 18.85
C VAL A 268 12.32 -50.53 18.77
N TYR A 269 12.73 -51.53 19.53
CA TYR A 269 12.07 -52.85 19.57
C TYR A 269 11.25 -53.01 20.84
N GLN A 270 10.27 -53.91 20.84
CA GLN A 270 9.43 -54.19 22.01
C GLN A 270 10.26 -54.77 23.16
N ALA A 271 10.02 -54.29 24.39
CA ALA A 271 10.70 -54.83 25.55
C ALA A 271 10.36 -56.32 25.75
N GLY A 272 11.38 -57.18 25.75
CA GLY A 272 11.23 -58.64 25.86
C GLY A 272 11.13 -59.36 24.51
N ASP A 273 11.00 -58.64 23.39
CA ASP A 273 11.07 -59.19 22.03
C ASP A 273 11.88 -58.25 21.11
N PRO A 274 13.20 -58.48 20.99
CA PRO A 274 14.07 -57.64 20.18
C PRO A 274 13.91 -57.87 18.66
N SER A 275 12.99 -58.75 18.23
CA SER A 275 12.72 -59.00 16.81
C SER A 275 11.56 -58.17 16.25
N THR A 276 10.74 -57.57 17.14
CA THR A 276 9.53 -56.84 16.75
C THR A 276 9.70 -55.34 17.02
N PRO A 277 9.60 -54.46 16.00
CA PRO A 277 9.60 -53.01 16.21
C PRO A 277 8.46 -52.58 17.14
N LEU A 278 8.75 -51.62 18.02
CA LEU A 278 7.74 -50.99 18.85
C LEU A 278 6.87 -50.08 17.98
N VAL A 279 5.64 -50.52 17.72
CA VAL A 279 4.61 -49.73 17.03
C VAL A 279 3.67 -49.16 18.09
N ILE A 280 3.43 -47.84 18.03
CA ILE A 280 2.48 -47.16 18.89
C ILE A 280 1.36 -46.66 17.99
N THR A 281 0.14 -47.15 18.23
CA THR A 281 -1.08 -46.75 17.53
C THR A 281 -1.92 -45.85 18.43
N ALA A 282 -2.47 -44.80 17.85
CA ALA A 282 -3.56 -44.04 18.45
C ALA A 282 -4.88 -44.55 17.85
N MET A 283 -5.87 -44.79 18.69
CA MET A 283 -7.22 -45.17 18.31
C MET A 283 -8.16 -43.98 18.38
N ASP A 284 -9.19 -43.99 17.56
CA ASP A 284 -10.21 -42.96 17.55
C ASP A 284 -11.59 -43.62 17.41
N LYS A 285 -12.52 -43.28 18.30
CA LYS A 285 -13.86 -43.88 18.30
C LYS A 285 -14.73 -43.36 17.15
N ASP A 286 -14.36 -42.22 16.57
CA ASP A 286 -15.03 -41.69 15.39
C ASP A 286 -14.72 -42.50 14.12
N PHE A 287 -13.68 -43.34 14.16
CA PHE A 287 -13.21 -44.16 13.03
C PHE A 287 -13.04 -45.64 13.44
N PRO A 288 -14.14 -46.38 13.69
CA PRO A 288 -14.08 -47.72 14.27
C PRO A 288 -13.48 -48.83 13.38
N ASP A 289 -13.17 -48.56 12.10
CA ASP A 289 -12.75 -49.57 11.11
C ASP A 289 -11.53 -49.13 10.27
N VAL A 290 -10.38 -48.84 10.90
CA VAL A 290 -9.07 -48.71 10.22
C VAL A 290 -8.03 -49.60 10.85
#